data_AF-A0A7J5YFG7-F1
#
_entry.id   AF-A0A7J5YFG7-F1
#
_cell.length_a   1.000
_cell.length_b   1.000
_cell.length_c   1.000
_cell.angle_alpha   90.00
_cell.angle_beta   90.00
_cell.angle_gamma   90.00
#
_symmetry.space_group_name_H-M   'P 1'
#
loop_
_entity.id
_entity.type
_entity.pdbx_description
1 polymer ?
#
loop_
_entity_poly.entity_id
_entity_poly.type
_entity_poly.pdbx_seq_one_letter_code
_entity_poly.pdbx_strand_id
1 'polypeptide(L)'
;MINRGSQHCCRFWNLGSLWFFPIEVYIRRLQRIRSAVVRLLDRAPKTVIIIRTANPKAFDWFSVQCDKVLRAIFKGLNVHLIDAWEMVLAHHLPNSLHPQPPIIKNMMDVLFSYTCPQKGG
;
A
#
# COMPACT_ATOMS: atom_id res chain seq x y z
N MET A 1 2.26 -34.19 0.38
CA MET A 1 2.69 -33.43 -0.80
C MET A 1 2.11 -32.02 -0.69
N ILE A 2 2.81 -31.12 0.02
CA ILE A 2 2.36 -29.74 0.26
C ILE A 2 2.82 -28.91 -0.95
N ASN A 3 1.87 -28.37 -1.68
CA ASN A 3 2.08 -27.63 -2.92
C ASN A 3 2.90 -26.35 -2.64
N ARG A 4 4.21 -26.37 -2.89
CA ARG A 4 5.13 -25.22 -2.74
C ARG A 4 4.97 -24.24 -3.92
N GLY A 5 3.74 -23.79 -4.17
CA GLY A 5 3.44 -22.64 -5.01
C GLY A 5 3.41 -21.40 -4.13
N SER A 6 4.58 -20.85 -3.84
CA SER A 6 4.79 -19.83 -2.81
C SER A 6 4.05 -18.52 -3.09
N GLN A 7 2.80 -18.44 -2.62
CA GLN A 7 2.13 -17.17 -2.38
C GLN A 7 2.80 -16.49 -1.19
N HIS A 8 3.94 -15.85 -1.43
CA HIS A 8 4.59 -15.02 -0.41
C HIS A 8 3.77 -13.74 -0.25
N CYS A 9 2.80 -13.86 0.64
CA CYS A 9 1.76 -12.90 1.01
C CYS A 9 2.34 -11.54 1.44
N CYS A 10 1.68 -10.51 0.91
CA CYS A 10 1.65 -9.08 1.25
C CYS A 10 2.31 -8.69 2.58
N ARG A 11 3.38 -7.89 2.51
CA ARG A 11 3.82 -7.10 3.67
C ARG A 11 3.13 -5.74 3.66
N PHE A 12 2.05 -5.64 4.45
CA PHE A 12 1.38 -4.39 4.77
C PHE A 12 2.32 -3.51 5.61
N TRP A 13 2.94 -2.50 4.99
CA TRP A 13 3.73 -1.51 5.72
C TRP A 13 2.81 -0.37 6.18
N ASN A 14 2.20 -0.54 7.35
CA ASN A 14 1.48 0.54 8.00
C ASN A 14 2.50 1.52 8.60
N LEU A 15 2.89 2.56 7.84
CA LEU A 15 3.83 3.61 8.28
C LEU A 15 3.14 4.67 9.18
N GLY A 16 2.14 4.26 9.97
CA GLY A 16 1.27 5.14 10.77
C GLY A 16 1.95 5.84 11.96
N SER A 17 3.24 5.62 12.19
CA SER A 17 4.00 6.18 13.32
C SER A 17 5.27 6.93 12.89
N LEU A 18 5.29 7.48 11.66
CA LEU A 18 6.38 8.35 11.17
C LEU A 18 6.10 9.85 11.31
N TRP A 19 4.94 10.25 11.83
CA TRP A 19 4.50 11.64 11.82
C TRP A 19 5.38 12.61 12.61
N PHE A 20 6.13 12.10 13.61
CA PHE A 20 7.06 12.88 14.42
C PHE A 20 8.49 12.94 13.87
N PHE A 21 8.76 12.30 12.72
CA PHE A 21 10.09 12.23 12.15
C PHE A 21 10.22 13.09 10.89
N PRO A 22 11.39 13.70 10.64
CA PRO A 22 11.65 14.42 9.40
C PRO A 22 11.40 13.54 8.16
N ILE A 23 10.96 14.17 7.07
CA ILE A 23 10.61 13.48 5.82
C ILE A 23 11.79 12.67 5.24
N GLU A 24 13.03 13.05 5.54
CA GLU A 24 14.24 12.35 5.14
C GLU A 24 14.32 10.95 5.74
N VAL A 25 13.80 10.75 6.96
CA VAL A 25 13.72 9.43 7.60
C VAL A 25 12.70 8.56 6.86
N TYR A 26 11.57 9.14 6.46
CA TYR A 26 10.55 8.47 5.65
C TYR A 26 11.11 8.04 4.29
N ILE A 27 11.78 8.96 3.58
CA ILE A 27 12.44 8.70 2.29
C ILE A 27 13.46 7.56 2.41
N ARG A 28 14.36 7.63 3.40
CA ARG A 28 15.39 6.59 3.61
C ARG A 28 14.77 5.21 3.86
N ARG A 29 13.68 5.15 4.64
CA ARG A 29 12.96 3.88 4.88
C ARG A 29 12.35 3.35 3.58
N LEU A 30 11.68 4.20 2.82
CA LEU A 30 11.07 3.81 1.55
C LEU A 30 12.10 3.37 0.50
N GLN A 31 13.26 4.01 0.44
CA GLN A 31 14.36 3.59 -0.45
C GLN A 31 14.87 2.19 -0.10
N ARG A 32 15.03 1.88 1.19
CA ARG A 32 15.39 0.52 1.65
C ARG A 32 14.33 -0.51 1.26
N ILE A 33 13.06 -0.17 1.42
CA ILE A 33 11.94 -1.04 1.01
C ILE A 33 11.93 -1.22 -0.52
N ARG A 34 12.11 -0.15 -1.30
CA ARG A 34 12.22 -0.22 -2.77
C ARG A 34 13.33 -1.19 -3.19
N SER A 35 14.51 -1.09 -2.58
CA SER A 35 15.63 -2.00 -2.87
C SER A 35 15.27 -3.47 -2.56
N ALA A 36 14.62 -3.73 -1.42
CA ALA A 36 14.15 -5.06 -1.07
C ALA A 36 13.08 -5.59 -2.05
N VAL A 37 12.17 -4.72 -2.50
CA VAL A 37 11.14 -5.05 -3.51
C VAL A 37 11.78 -5.40 -4.84
N VAL A 38 12.76 -4.62 -5.32
CA VAL A 38 13.49 -4.91 -6.55
C VAL A 38 14.16 -6.28 -6.47
N ARG A 39 14.86 -6.57 -5.37
CA ARG A 39 15.49 -7.89 -5.14
C ARG A 39 14.48 -9.04 -5.09
N LEU A 40 13.29 -8.80 -4.54
CA LEU A 40 12.22 -9.79 -4.50
C LEU A 40 11.69 -10.09 -5.90
N LEU A 41 11.43 -9.06 -6.70
CA LEU A 41 10.95 -9.20 -8.08
C LEU A 41 11.99 -9.83 -9.00
N ASP A 42 13.28 -9.56 -8.78
CA ASP A 42 14.39 -10.20 -9.49
C ASP A 42 14.42 -11.72 -9.24
N ARG A 43 14.23 -12.14 -7.97
CA ARG A 43 14.16 -13.56 -7.61
C ARG A 43 12.84 -14.24 -8.01
N ALA A 44 11.74 -13.50 -7.97
CA ALA A 44 10.40 -14.02 -8.17
C ALA A 44 9.54 -12.99 -8.94
N PRO A 45 9.67 -12.92 -10.27
CA PRO A 45 9.02 -11.88 -11.08
C PRO A 45 7.49 -11.97 -11.11
N LYS A 46 6.95 -13.15 -10.75
CA LYS A 46 5.49 -13.39 -10.65
C LYS A 46 4.91 -12.99 -9.30
N THR A 47 5.71 -12.47 -8.37
CA THR A 47 5.21 -12.04 -7.05
C THR A 47 4.37 -10.78 -7.20
N VAL A 48 3.14 -10.84 -6.67
CA VAL A 48 2.25 -9.67 -6.58
C VAL A 48 2.63 -8.86 -5.36
N ILE A 49 2.99 -7.59 -5.56
CA ILE A 49 3.35 -6.66 -4.47
C ILE A 49 2.26 -5.61 -4.38
N ILE A 50 1.70 -5.48 -3.18
CA ILE A 50 0.60 -4.56 -2.91
C ILE A 50 1.06 -3.59 -1.82
N ILE A 51 0.94 -2.29 -2.09
CA ILE A 51 1.30 -1.21 -1.17
C ILE A 51 0.05 -0.40 -0.88
N ARG A 52 -0.23 -0.15 0.38
CA ARG A 52 -1.38 0.66 0.81
C ARG A 52 -0.93 2.09 1.11
N THR A 53 -1.66 3.09 0.63
CA THR A 53 -1.45 4.50 1.02
C THR A 53 -2.00 4.80 2.42
N ALA A 54 -1.55 5.89 3.04
CA ALA A 54 -2.04 6.26 4.37
C ALA A 54 -3.50 6.74 4.30
N ASN A 55 -4.25 6.55 5.39
CA ASN A 55 -5.57 7.19 5.49
C ASN A 55 -5.37 8.68 5.76
N PRO A 56 -6.20 9.56 5.18
CA PRO A 56 -6.10 10.99 5.41
C PRO A 56 -6.49 11.27 6.86
N LYS A 57 -5.51 11.68 7.67
CA LYS A 57 -5.78 12.39 8.92
C LYS A 57 -5.80 13.89 8.61
N ALA A 58 -6.99 14.48 8.73
CA ALA A 58 -7.19 15.93 8.79
C ALA A 58 -6.22 16.75 7.93
N PHE A 59 -6.28 16.61 6.59
CA PHE A 59 -5.58 17.45 5.60
C PHE A 59 -4.23 18.04 6.02
N ASP A 60 -3.38 17.24 6.64
CA ASP A 60 -2.08 17.72 7.09
C ASP A 60 -1.12 17.70 5.89
N TRP A 61 -0.42 18.81 5.68
CA TRP A 61 0.51 18.98 4.56
C TRP A 61 1.56 17.86 4.52
N PHE A 62 1.99 17.39 5.69
CA PHE A 62 3.01 16.35 5.82
C PHE A 62 2.55 14.99 5.25
N SER A 63 1.30 14.60 5.45
CA SER A 63 0.72 13.36 4.93
C SER A 63 0.60 13.41 3.41
N VAL A 64 0.25 14.57 2.85
CA VAL A 64 0.27 14.80 1.40
C VAL A 64 1.69 14.67 0.84
N GLN A 65 2.69 15.19 1.55
CA GLN A 65 4.10 15.01 1.16
C GLN A 65 4.52 13.55 1.20
N CYS A 66 4.15 12.82 2.25
CA CYS A 66 4.46 11.39 2.39
C CYS A 66 3.83 10.56 1.26
N ASP A 67 2.56 10.82 0.92
CA ASP A 67 1.87 10.12 -0.18
C ASP A 67 2.56 10.39 -1.54
N LYS A 68 2.92 11.65 -1.83
CA LYS A 68 3.66 12.01 -3.05
C LYS A 68 5.01 11.29 -3.13
N VAL A 69 5.76 11.27 -2.02
CA VAL A 69 7.05 10.57 -1.93
C VAL A 69 6.87 9.06 -2.14
N LEU A 70 5.86 8.45 -1.53
CA LEU A 70 5.55 7.03 -1.69
C LEU A 70 5.31 6.68 -3.16
N ARG A 71 4.43 7.42 -3.85
CA ARG A 71 4.14 7.21 -5.27
C ARG A 71 5.38 7.42 -6.13
N ALA A 72 6.18 8.45 -5.85
CA ALA A 72 7.40 8.72 -6.59
C ALA A 72 8.43 7.58 -6.43
N ILE A 73 8.63 7.09 -5.20
CA ILE A 73 9.61 6.04 -4.92
C ILE A 73 9.21 4.70 -5.55
N PHE A 74 7.93 4.37 -5.66
CA PHE A 74 7.52 3.09 -6.26
C PHE A 74 7.15 3.17 -7.74
N LYS A 75 7.20 4.37 -8.34
CA LYS A 75 6.99 4.56 -9.77
C LYS A 75 7.91 3.65 -10.59
N GLY A 76 7.34 3.05 -11.62
CA GLY A 76 8.05 2.17 -12.57
C GLY A 76 8.36 0.76 -12.05
N LEU A 77 7.91 0.39 -10.85
CA LEU A 77 7.95 -1.01 -10.38
C LEU A 77 6.61 -1.69 -10.60
N ASN A 78 6.63 -3.01 -10.79
CA ASN A 78 5.42 -3.83 -10.86
C ASN A 78 4.82 -4.01 -9.47
N VAL A 79 4.16 -2.97 -8.97
CA VAL A 79 3.46 -2.95 -7.68
C VAL A 79 2.05 -2.40 -7.87
N HIS A 80 1.11 -2.90 -7.09
CA HIS A 80 -0.26 -2.38 -7.02
C HIS A 80 -0.40 -1.46 -5.82
N LEU A 81 -1.03 -0.30 -6.03
CA LEU A 81 -1.34 0.64 -4.95
C LEU A 81 -2.81 0.49 -4.54
N ILE A 82 -3.07 0.16 -3.28
CA ILE A 82 -4.39 0.33 -2.68
C ILE A 82 -4.47 1.75 -2.14
N ASP A 83 -5.19 2.59 -2.87
CA ASP A 83 -5.29 4.03 -2.59
C ASP A 83 -6.30 4.31 -1.47
N ALA A 84 -5.93 3.97 -0.24
CA ALA A 84 -6.75 4.23 0.93
C ALA A 84 -7.04 5.72 1.13
N TRP A 85 -6.18 6.61 0.62
CA TRP A 85 -6.37 8.05 0.63
C TRP A 85 -7.61 8.45 -0.19
N GLU A 86 -7.61 8.13 -1.47
CA GLU A 86 -8.74 8.41 -2.38
C GLU A 86 -10.01 7.67 -1.94
N MET A 87 -9.89 6.42 -1.47
CA MET A 87 -11.05 5.64 -1.03
C MET A 87 -11.76 6.24 0.19
N VAL A 88 -11.02 6.90 1.09
CA VAL A 88 -11.61 7.61 2.22
C VAL A 88 -12.23 8.93 1.74
N LEU A 89 -11.52 9.71 0.92
CA LEU A 89 -12.00 11.01 0.42
C LEU A 89 -13.25 10.89 -0.46
N ALA A 90 -13.36 9.83 -1.27
CA ALA A 90 -14.49 9.60 -2.15
C ALA A 90 -15.75 9.10 -1.40
N HIS A 91 -15.62 8.72 -0.13
CA HIS A 91 -16.74 8.22 0.65
C HIS A 91 -17.47 9.36 1.35
N HIS A 92 -18.81 9.30 1.40
CA HIS A 92 -19.66 10.28 2.09
C HIS A 92 -19.54 10.24 3.62
N LEU A 93 -18.71 9.34 4.18
CA LEU A 93 -18.55 9.19 5.62
C LEU A 93 -17.47 10.15 6.13
N PRO A 94 -17.49 10.52 7.42
CA PRO A 94 -16.47 11.39 7.98
C PRO A 94 -15.05 10.85 7.74
N ASN A 95 -14.19 11.72 7.22
CA ASN A 95 -12.78 11.43 7.04
C ASN A 95 -12.13 11.21 8.41
N SER A 96 -11.78 9.95 8.68
CA SER A 96 -11.18 9.51 9.93
C SER A 96 -9.89 8.77 9.64
N LEU A 97 -8.92 8.87 10.56
CA LEU A 97 -7.74 7.99 10.52
C LEU A 97 -8.16 6.52 10.50
N HIS A 98 -9.17 6.21 11.31
CA HIS A 98 -9.73 4.89 11.43
C HIS A 98 -10.92 4.84 10.46
N PRO A 99 -10.72 4.31 9.24
CA PRO A 99 -11.77 4.26 8.24
C PRO A 99 -12.93 3.44 8.77
N GLN A 100 -14.14 3.84 8.41
CA GLN A 100 -15.33 3.13 8.82
C GLN A 100 -15.44 1.76 8.11
N PRO A 101 -16.20 0.80 8.67
CA PRO A 101 -16.32 -0.55 8.12
C PRO A 101 -16.64 -0.63 6.62
N PRO A 102 -17.50 0.23 6.04
CA PRO A 102 -17.75 0.21 4.59
C PRO A 102 -16.52 0.50 3.74
N ILE A 103 -15.67 1.44 4.18
CA ILE A 103 -14.43 1.80 3.50
C ILE A 103 -13.40 0.67 3.66
N ILE A 104 -13.32 0.06 4.86
CA ILE A 104 -12.46 -1.11 5.10
C ILE A 104 -12.87 -2.26 4.18
N LYS A 105 -14.18 -2.52 4.03
CA LYS A 105 -14.69 -3.54 3.12
C LYS A 105 -14.24 -3.27 1.69
N ASN A 106 -14.38 -2.03 1.21
CA ASN A 106 -13.91 -1.65 -0.13
C ASN A 106 -12.40 -1.88 -0.29
N MET A 107 -11.58 -1.52 0.71
CA MET A 107 -10.13 -1.81 0.69
C MET A 107 -9.84 -3.30 0.60
N MET A 108 -10.60 -4.14 1.31
CA MET A 108 -10.47 -5.59 1.25
C MET A 108 -10.93 -6.18 -0.09
N ASP A 109 -12.02 -5.67 -0.66
CA ASP A 109 -12.53 -6.11 -1.96
C ASP A 109 -11.48 -5.84 -3.07
N VAL A 110 -10.84 -4.66 -3.05
CA VAL A 110 -9.73 -4.33 -3.95
C VAL A 110 -8.52 -5.23 -3.69
N LEU A 111 -8.13 -5.46 -2.44
CA LEU A 111 -7.03 -6.37 -2.10
C LEU A 111 -7.28 -7.78 -2.66
N PHE A 112 -8.49 -8.30 -2.46
CA PHE A 112 -8.85 -9.64 -2.91
C PHE A 112 -8.92 -9.77 -4.43
N SER A 113 -9.26 -8.69 -5.15
CA SER A 113 -9.21 -8.67 -6.62
C SER A 113 -7.82 -8.98 -7.18
N TYR A 114 -6.75 -8.63 -6.45
CA TYR A 114 -5.36 -8.91 -6.86
C TYR A 114 -4.88 -10.29 -6.42
N THR A 115 -5.29 -10.77 -5.23
CA THR A 115 -4.82 -12.06 -4.70
C THR A 115 -5.62 -13.26 -5.20
N CYS A 116 -6.90 -13.06 -5.50
CA CYS A 116 -7.81 -14.08 -5.98
C CYS A 116 -8.64 -13.52 -7.15
N PRO A 117 -8.03 -13.31 -8.33
CA PRO A 117 -8.78 -12.93 -9.51
C PRO A 117 -9.82 -14.03 -9.76
N GLN A 118 -11.09 -13.63 -9.90
CA GLN A 118 -12.13 -14.57 -10.30
C GLN A 118 -11.64 -15.26 -11.58
N LYS A 119 -11.53 -16.60 -11.56
CA LYS A 119 -11.26 -17.36 -12.78
C LYS A 119 -12.37 -16.98 -13.75
N GLY A 120 -12.00 -16.32 -14.86
CA GLY A 120 -12.94 -16.10 -15.95
C GLY A 120 -13.57 -17.44 -16.31
N GLY A 121 -14.90 -17.47 -16.37
CA GLY A 121 -15.65 -18.59 -16.91
C GLY A 121 -15.31 -18.81 -18.38
#